data_AF-E6LR86-F1
#
_entry.id   AF-E6LR86-F1
#
_cell.length_a   1.000
_cell.length_b   1.000
_cell.length_c   1.000
_cell.angle_alpha   90.00
_cell.angle_beta   90.00
_cell.angle_gamma   90.00
#
_symmetry.space_group_name_H-M   'P 1'
#
loop_
_entity.id
_entity.type
_entity.pdbx_description
1 polymer ?
#
loop_
_entity_poly.entity_id
_entity_poly.type
_entity_poly.pdbx_seq_one_letter_code
_entity_poly.pdbx_strand_id
1 'polypeptide(L)'
;MDERKAYFIIFLIGIIVCPWFNGKLVEPYKSYYIESKDTGYVSCESDKEGNNSYAIQLYDDKYDDRYIVSIDTDNNYTFDIHTKVGVKIIRKHTGNDAPDTYYVENNGFIKFTVDVYNIKTGRKIRTIDMKNKFERLGLDNIQPDSDQEFFITKFNGKNFVCFMVKNFEFSGDRYADSSRRFYLCLDDMSFYDGELPNEVEYSDSSESIEEYIPIKKLLPKNLITLNIAVKNMFRINDSIYDDKIRIITSVRSLPYNNEKLYAMFPKLKDEVAYLKRKNIFANIIFVFPKDIKAEDILELLSPEGHKLVFDGVIVKAEDSYDGFNHQVYSMEELRRYIKSGKN
;
A
#
# COMPACT_ATOMS: atom_id res chain seq x y z
N MET A 1 -17.31 3.66 -79.36
CA MET A 1 -17.14 3.01 -78.05
C MET A 1 -18.53 2.86 -77.46
N ASP A 2 -18.96 1.62 -77.22
CA ASP A 2 -20.33 1.25 -76.85
C ASP A 2 -20.76 1.96 -75.55
N GLU A 3 -21.92 2.64 -75.51
CA GLU A 3 -22.37 3.44 -74.36
C GLU A 3 -22.38 2.61 -73.07
N ARG A 4 -22.67 1.32 -73.17
CA ARG A 4 -22.61 0.37 -72.04
C ARG A 4 -21.20 0.22 -71.46
N LYS A 5 -20.15 0.32 -72.28
CA LYS A 5 -18.75 0.28 -71.83
C LYS A 5 -18.34 1.58 -71.14
N ALA A 6 -18.88 2.71 -71.55
CA ALA A 6 -18.62 4.00 -70.89
C ALA A 6 -19.25 4.06 -69.49
N TYR A 7 -20.50 3.60 -69.33
CA TYR A 7 -21.15 3.50 -68.01
C TYR A 7 -20.47 2.50 -67.09
N PHE A 8 -19.97 1.38 -67.62
CA PHE A 8 -19.25 0.38 -66.82
C PHE A 8 -17.89 0.92 -66.32
N ILE A 9 -17.18 1.70 -67.14
CA ILE A 9 -15.91 2.34 -66.75
C ILE A 9 -16.16 3.46 -65.72
N ILE A 10 -17.22 4.27 -65.88
CA ILE A 10 -17.58 5.32 -64.90
C ILE A 10 -18.01 4.70 -63.56
N PHE A 11 -18.73 3.57 -63.58
CA PHE A 11 -19.10 2.84 -62.37
C PHE A 11 -17.88 2.21 -61.67
N LEU A 12 -16.92 1.68 -62.43
CA LEU A 12 -15.65 1.16 -61.90
C LEU A 12 -14.75 2.25 -61.32
N ILE A 13 -14.66 3.41 -61.97
CA ILE A 13 -13.92 4.56 -61.43
C ILE A 13 -14.62 5.11 -60.18
N GLY A 14 -15.96 5.11 -60.13
CA GLY A 14 -16.72 5.47 -58.92
C GLY A 14 -16.45 4.55 -57.72
N ILE A 15 -16.17 3.26 -57.96
CA ILE A 15 -15.80 2.29 -56.90
C ILE A 15 -14.31 2.43 -56.51
N ILE A 16 -13.43 2.74 -57.46
CA ILE A 16 -11.98 2.86 -57.23
C ILE A 16 -11.61 4.22 -56.59
N VAL A 17 -12.39 5.28 -56.85
CA VAL A 17 -12.06 6.67 -56.45
C VAL A 17 -13.00 7.22 -55.37
N CYS A 18 -13.79 6.37 -54.70
CA CYS A 18 -14.48 6.72 -53.46
C CYS A 18 -13.77 6.13 -52.23
N PRO A 19 -12.81 6.86 -51.61
CA PRO A 19 -12.28 6.52 -50.29
C PRO A 19 -13.35 6.45 -49.18
N TRP A 20 -14.58 6.92 -49.46
CA TRP A 20 -15.67 6.98 -48.49
C TRP A 20 -16.43 5.68 -48.25
N PHE A 21 -16.33 4.66 -49.12
CA PHE A 21 -17.00 3.36 -48.89
C PHE A 21 -16.08 2.25 -48.36
N ASN A 22 -14.76 2.44 -48.41
CA ASN A 22 -13.79 1.59 -47.71
C ASN A 22 -13.51 2.09 -46.28
N GLY A 23 -14.46 2.78 -45.68
CA GLY A 23 -14.48 3.15 -44.28
C GLY A 23 -14.64 1.95 -43.36
N LYS A 24 -13.71 0.99 -43.40
CA LYS A 24 -13.17 0.54 -42.12
C LYS A 24 -12.39 1.74 -41.59
N LEU A 25 -13.08 2.60 -40.84
CA LEU A 25 -12.44 3.37 -39.77
C LEU A 25 -11.76 2.33 -38.87
N VAL A 26 -10.57 1.89 -39.29
CA VAL A 26 -9.61 1.27 -38.40
C VAL A 26 -9.08 2.44 -37.61
N GLU A 27 -9.83 2.84 -36.59
CA GLU A 27 -9.26 3.70 -35.57
C GLU A 27 -7.99 3.03 -35.06
N PRO A 28 -6.91 3.79 -34.86
CA PRO A 28 -5.64 3.20 -34.45
C PRO A 28 -5.83 2.53 -33.09
N TYR A 29 -5.77 1.21 -33.08
CA TYR A 29 -5.67 0.43 -31.86
C TYR A 29 -4.49 0.95 -31.04
N LYS A 30 -4.76 1.63 -29.92
CA LYS A 30 -3.72 2.08 -29.00
C LYS A 30 -3.53 0.99 -27.94
N SER A 31 -2.46 0.21 -28.07
CA SER A 31 -2.01 -0.70 -27.01
C SER A 31 -1.26 0.11 -25.95
N TYR A 32 -1.69 0.00 -24.70
CA TYR A 32 -0.98 0.57 -23.55
C TYR A 32 -0.62 -0.56 -22.62
N TYR A 33 0.65 -0.67 -22.27
CA TYR A 33 1.06 -1.43 -21.10
C TYR A 33 0.76 -0.58 -19.87
N ILE A 34 0.07 -1.14 -18.88
CA ILE A 34 0.02 -0.51 -17.56
C ILE A 34 1.40 -0.76 -16.95
N GLU A 35 2.21 0.30 -16.89
CA GLU A 35 3.44 0.26 -16.10
C GLU A 35 3.05 0.06 -14.64
N SER A 36 3.41 -1.11 -14.19
CA SER A 36 3.35 -1.57 -12.81
C SER A 36 4.32 -0.82 -11.92
N LYS A 37 3.98 -0.85 -10.63
CA LYS A 37 4.64 -0.11 -9.58
C LYS A 37 5.63 -1.01 -8.84
N ASP A 38 6.82 -0.47 -8.63
CA ASP A 38 7.74 -0.96 -7.62
C ASP A 38 7.33 -0.35 -6.27
N THR A 39 7.39 -1.10 -5.18
CA THR A 39 7.14 -0.53 -3.84
C THR A 39 8.16 0.53 -3.45
N GLY A 40 9.36 0.47 -4.04
CA GLY A 40 10.37 1.53 -3.93
C GLY A 40 11.08 1.51 -2.58
N TYR A 41 11.49 0.34 -2.09
CA TYR A 41 12.33 0.24 -0.90
C TYR A 41 13.55 1.16 -0.99
N VAL A 42 13.85 1.88 0.11
CA VAL A 42 15.01 2.76 0.22
C VAL A 42 16.00 2.22 1.24
N SER A 43 15.56 2.07 2.49
CA SER A 43 16.41 1.63 3.59
C SER A 43 15.59 1.09 4.74
N CYS A 44 16.24 0.32 5.62
CA CYS A 44 15.67 -0.09 6.89
C CYS A 44 16.77 -0.26 7.94
N GLU A 45 16.37 -0.23 9.20
CA GLU A 45 17.26 -0.42 10.34
C GLU A 45 16.45 -0.88 11.55
N SER A 46 17.06 -1.72 12.38
CA SER A 46 16.60 -1.97 13.75
C SER A 46 17.50 -1.24 14.74
N ASP A 47 16.95 -0.89 15.90
CA ASP A 47 17.74 -0.43 17.02
C ASP A 47 18.64 -1.55 17.57
N LYS A 48 19.51 -1.22 18.53
CA LYS A 48 20.49 -2.15 19.08
C LYS A 48 19.87 -3.39 19.71
N GLU A 49 18.71 -3.24 20.34
CA GLU A 49 17.99 -4.34 21.00
C GLU A 49 17.19 -5.18 20.00
N GLY A 50 16.90 -4.64 18.81
CA GLY A 50 16.08 -5.29 17.78
C GLY A 50 14.58 -5.23 18.06
N ASN A 51 14.16 -4.38 19.01
CA ASN A 51 12.79 -4.22 19.44
C ASN A 51 12.08 -3.11 18.67
N ASN A 52 12.85 -2.15 18.16
CA ASN A 52 12.35 -1.02 17.41
C ASN A 52 12.95 -1.07 16.01
N SER A 53 12.17 -0.73 14.99
CA SER A 53 12.69 -0.66 13.62
C SER A 53 12.00 0.39 12.78
N TYR A 54 12.60 0.68 11.63
CA TYR A 54 11.91 1.36 10.56
C TYR A 54 12.23 0.76 9.18
N ALA A 55 11.34 1.03 8.23
CA ALA A 55 11.59 0.90 6.80
C ALA A 55 11.15 2.18 6.07
N ILE A 56 11.91 2.60 5.07
CA ILE A 56 11.61 3.72 4.19
C ILE A 56 11.25 3.19 2.80
N GLN A 57 10.16 3.72 2.27
CA GLN A 57 9.72 3.47 0.90
C GLN A 57 9.52 4.78 0.15
N LEU A 58 9.79 4.80 -1.15
CA LEU A 58 9.45 5.91 -2.00
C LEU A 58 7.93 6.11 -2.05
N TYR A 59 7.52 7.36 -2.15
CA TYR A 59 6.12 7.75 -2.29
C TYR A 59 5.99 8.51 -3.61
N ASP A 60 5.09 8.04 -4.48
CA ASP A 60 4.75 8.73 -5.72
C ASP A 60 3.41 9.44 -5.53
N ASP A 61 3.46 10.77 -5.56
CA ASP A 61 2.33 11.69 -5.37
C ASP A 61 1.37 11.72 -6.57
N LYS A 62 1.76 11.15 -7.72
CA LYS A 62 0.88 11.04 -8.89
C LYS A 62 -0.27 10.03 -8.71
N TYR A 63 -0.21 9.21 -7.67
CA TYR A 63 -1.22 8.19 -7.37
C TYR A 63 -1.97 8.57 -6.08
N ASP A 64 -2.79 9.59 -6.23
CA ASP A 64 -3.78 10.13 -5.30
C ASP A 64 -4.54 9.01 -4.54
N ASP A 65 -4.34 8.99 -3.22
CA ASP A 65 -5.19 8.53 -2.10
C ASP A 65 -5.92 7.16 -2.11
N ARG A 66 -5.87 6.36 -3.18
CA ARG A 66 -6.66 5.10 -3.26
C ARG A 66 -5.88 3.80 -3.42
N TYR A 67 -4.61 3.83 -3.82
CA TYR A 67 -3.87 2.63 -4.21
C TYR A 67 -2.42 2.65 -3.68
N ILE A 68 -2.30 2.83 -2.36
CA ILE A 68 -1.01 2.83 -1.68
C ILE A 68 -0.50 1.39 -1.63
N VAL A 69 0.44 1.06 -2.51
CA VAL A 69 1.35 -0.05 -2.28
C VAL A 69 2.20 0.31 -1.05
N SER A 70 1.82 -0.21 0.11
CA SER A 70 2.57 -0.05 1.35
C SER A 70 3.42 -1.31 1.56
N ILE A 71 4.72 -1.12 1.75
CA ILE A 71 5.61 -2.14 2.29
C ILE A 71 5.25 -2.24 3.75
N ASP A 72 4.78 -3.38 4.20
CA ASP A 72 4.68 -3.63 5.63
C ASP A 72 5.98 -4.24 6.15
N THR A 73 6.14 -4.20 7.48
CA THR A 73 7.36 -4.68 8.09
C THR A 73 7.08 -5.28 9.46
N ASP A 74 7.75 -6.39 9.77
CA ASP A 74 7.92 -6.89 11.14
C ASP A 74 9.38 -6.60 11.55
N ASN A 75 9.76 -6.58 12.83
CA ASN A 75 11.15 -6.23 13.24
C ASN A 75 12.26 -7.14 12.66
N ASN A 76 11.93 -8.18 11.89
CA ASN A 76 12.88 -9.09 11.27
C ASN A 76 13.03 -8.81 9.77
N TYR A 77 11.93 -8.57 9.07
CA TYR A 77 11.89 -8.49 7.61
C TYR A 77 11.08 -7.30 7.09
N THR A 78 11.60 -6.75 6.00
CA THR A 78 10.89 -5.84 5.10
C THR A 78 11.09 -6.34 3.67
N PHE A 79 10.29 -5.85 2.72
CA PHE A 79 10.31 -6.38 1.37
C PHE A 79 10.17 -5.28 0.31
N ASP A 80 10.76 -5.49 -0.86
CA ASP A 80 10.56 -4.66 -2.04
C ASP A 80 9.92 -5.52 -3.13
N ILE A 81 8.80 -5.06 -3.66
CA ILE A 81 8.02 -5.74 -4.67
C ILE A 81 8.20 -5.02 -5.97
N HIS A 82 8.55 -5.80 -6.99
CA HIS A 82 8.62 -5.33 -8.36
C HIS A 82 7.61 -6.10 -9.17
N THR A 83 6.52 -5.44 -9.53
CA THR A 83 5.52 -6.01 -10.44
C THR A 83 5.70 -5.46 -11.84
N LYS A 84 5.18 -6.17 -12.85
CA LYS A 84 4.90 -5.78 -14.24
C LYS A 84 3.77 -6.60 -14.77
N VAL A 85 2.72 -5.94 -15.26
CA VAL A 85 1.51 -6.58 -15.78
C VAL A 85 1.38 -6.31 -17.26
N GLY A 86 1.00 -7.33 -18.01
CA GLY A 86 0.76 -7.24 -19.44
C GLY A 86 -0.71 -7.03 -19.70
N VAL A 87 -1.18 -5.80 -19.71
CA VAL A 87 -2.56 -5.48 -20.11
C VAL A 87 -2.53 -4.85 -21.49
N LYS A 88 -3.40 -5.30 -22.39
CA LYS A 88 -3.62 -4.68 -23.68
C LYS A 88 -5.09 -4.32 -23.81
N ILE A 89 -5.37 -3.02 -23.67
CA ILE A 89 -6.71 -2.47 -23.86
C ILE A 89 -6.89 -2.13 -25.34
N ILE A 90 -7.85 -2.76 -25.98
CA ILE A 90 -8.28 -2.52 -27.35
C ILE A 90 -9.62 -1.80 -27.23
N ARG A 91 -9.64 -0.49 -27.47
CA ARG A 91 -10.89 0.26 -27.56
C ARG A 91 -11.48 0.08 -28.95
N LYS A 92 -12.76 -0.30 -29.02
CA LYS A 92 -13.56 -0.29 -30.24
C LYS A 92 -14.60 0.81 -30.11
N HIS A 93 -14.42 1.90 -30.84
CA HIS A 93 -15.45 2.93 -30.98
C HIS A 93 -16.57 2.38 -31.85
N THR A 94 -17.79 2.38 -31.32
CA THR A 94 -18.99 1.93 -32.02
C THR A 94 -19.93 3.11 -32.31
N GLY A 95 -19.42 4.22 -32.86
CA GLY A 95 -20.25 5.34 -33.31
C GLY A 95 -21.11 6.00 -32.21
N ASN A 96 -21.94 6.98 -32.61
CA ASN A 96 -22.48 8.00 -31.70
C ASN A 96 -23.52 7.54 -30.67
N ASP A 97 -24.06 6.31 -30.72
CA ASP A 97 -25.14 5.88 -29.83
C ASP A 97 -24.90 4.53 -29.13
N ALA A 98 -23.71 3.93 -29.24
CA ALA A 98 -23.37 2.68 -28.56
C ALA A 98 -22.24 2.87 -27.55
N PRO A 99 -22.32 2.27 -26.35
CA PRO A 99 -21.25 2.34 -25.37
C PRO A 99 -19.96 1.75 -25.96
N ASP A 100 -18.85 2.44 -25.73
CA ASP A 100 -17.53 1.96 -26.12
C ASP A 100 -17.30 0.54 -25.62
N THR A 101 -16.89 -0.35 -26.54
CA THR A 101 -16.48 -1.70 -26.16
C THR A 101 -14.97 -1.69 -25.92
N TYR A 102 -14.57 -2.11 -24.73
CA TYR A 102 -13.17 -2.30 -24.36
C TYR A 102 -12.88 -3.80 -24.38
N TYR A 103 -11.92 -4.23 -25.19
CA TYR A 103 -11.34 -5.55 -25.04
C TYR A 103 -10.08 -5.40 -24.20
N VAL A 104 -9.97 -6.18 -23.14
CA VAL A 104 -8.77 -6.23 -22.33
C VAL A 104 -8.15 -7.59 -22.54
N GLU A 105 -7.09 -7.65 -23.35
CA GLU A 105 -6.25 -8.84 -23.45
C GLU A 105 -5.28 -8.79 -22.28
N ASN A 106 -5.48 -9.70 -21.32
CA ASN A 106 -4.66 -9.82 -20.13
C ASN A 106 -3.66 -10.97 -20.30
N ASN A 107 -2.38 -10.67 -20.09
CA ASN A 107 -1.27 -11.61 -20.15
C ASN A 107 -0.65 -11.85 -18.76
N GLY A 108 -1.38 -11.55 -17.69
CA GLY A 108 -0.93 -11.69 -16.30
C GLY A 108 0.32 -10.88 -15.98
N PHE A 109 1.16 -11.44 -15.11
CA PHE A 109 2.43 -10.83 -14.73
C PHE A 109 3.51 -11.02 -15.81
N ILE A 110 4.04 -9.92 -16.34
CA ILE A 110 5.32 -9.86 -17.08
C ILE A 110 6.51 -10.01 -16.12
N LYS A 111 6.42 -9.38 -14.94
CA LYS A 111 7.41 -9.46 -13.84
C LYS A 111 6.66 -9.51 -12.53
N PHE A 112 7.05 -10.38 -11.63
CA PHE A 112 6.66 -10.27 -10.24
C PHE A 112 7.76 -10.87 -9.39
N THR A 113 8.53 -10.01 -8.75
CA THR A 113 9.61 -10.41 -7.85
C THR A 113 9.45 -9.74 -6.50
N VAL A 114 9.76 -10.48 -5.43
CA VAL A 114 9.78 -9.96 -4.06
C VAL A 114 11.21 -10.08 -3.54
N ASP A 115 11.86 -8.94 -3.32
CA ASP A 115 13.13 -8.86 -2.62
C ASP A 115 12.88 -8.79 -1.13
N VAL A 116 13.53 -9.67 -0.36
CA VAL A 116 13.38 -9.73 1.10
C VAL A 116 14.65 -9.19 1.74
N TYR A 117 14.50 -8.26 2.67
CA TYR A 117 15.58 -7.62 3.39
C TYR A 117 15.52 -7.97 4.87
N ASN A 118 16.68 -8.23 5.47
CA ASN A 118 16.80 -8.39 6.91
C ASN A 118 16.90 -7.00 7.53
N ILE A 119 15.95 -6.61 8.37
CA ILE A 119 15.90 -5.23 8.91
C ILE A 119 17.08 -4.92 9.80
N LYS A 120 17.49 -5.89 10.64
CA LYS A 120 18.61 -5.70 11.58
C LYS A 120 19.89 -5.31 10.86
N THR A 121 20.10 -5.83 9.65
CA THR A 121 21.32 -5.58 8.86
C THR A 121 21.13 -4.59 7.72
N GLY A 122 19.88 -4.36 7.27
CA GLY A 122 19.55 -3.64 6.05
C GLY A 122 19.97 -4.36 4.76
N ARG A 123 20.33 -5.64 4.83
CA ARG A 123 20.84 -6.40 3.68
C ARG A 123 19.75 -7.23 3.02
N LYS A 124 19.75 -7.25 1.69
CA LYS A 124 18.94 -8.17 0.90
C LYS A 124 19.35 -9.60 1.20
N ILE A 125 18.38 -10.42 1.58
CA ILE A 125 18.53 -11.84 1.90
C ILE A 125 18.37 -12.67 0.62
N ARG A 126 17.32 -12.38 -0.15
CA ARG A 126 16.93 -13.13 -1.35
C ARG A 126 15.96 -12.35 -2.22
N THR A 127 15.83 -12.80 -3.46
CA THR A 127 14.78 -12.40 -4.41
C THR A 127 13.93 -13.62 -4.73
N ILE A 128 12.62 -13.46 -4.70
CA ILE A 128 11.65 -14.52 -4.94
C ILE A 128 10.93 -14.21 -6.25
N ASP A 129 11.03 -15.12 -7.22
CA ASP A 129 10.32 -15.02 -8.50
C ASP A 129 8.89 -15.54 -8.35
N MET A 130 7.99 -14.63 -7.99
CA MET A 130 6.57 -14.92 -7.77
C MET A 130 5.84 -15.23 -9.07
N LYS A 131 6.24 -14.61 -10.18
CA LYS A 131 5.69 -14.92 -11.50
C LYS A 131 5.89 -16.40 -11.81
N ASN A 132 7.13 -16.89 -11.75
CA ASN A 132 7.42 -18.30 -12.03
C ASN A 132 6.67 -19.24 -11.07
N LYS A 133 6.51 -18.83 -9.81
CA LYS A 133 5.74 -19.61 -8.83
C LYS A 133 4.28 -19.77 -9.26
N PHE A 134 3.64 -18.70 -9.71
CA PHE A 134 2.28 -18.75 -10.22
C PHE A 134 2.15 -19.56 -11.51
N GLU A 135 3.08 -19.40 -12.46
CA GLU A 135 3.07 -20.14 -13.73
C GLU A 135 3.15 -21.66 -13.49
N ARG A 136 3.99 -22.10 -12.54
CA ARG A 136 4.08 -23.52 -12.17
C ARG A 136 2.81 -24.09 -11.54
N LEU A 137 1.96 -23.22 -10.99
CA LEU A 137 0.68 -23.59 -10.39
C LEU A 137 -0.48 -23.46 -11.40
N GLY A 138 -0.20 -23.11 -12.66
CA GLY A 138 -1.22 -22.87 -13.68
C GLY A 138 -2.03 -21.59 -13.45
N LEU A 139 -1.44 -20.61 -12.76
CA LEU A 139 -2.06 -19.33 -12.41
C LEU A 139 -1.50 -18.18 -13.26
N ASP A 140 -1.32 -18.40 -14.56
CA ASP A 140 -0.64 -17.45 -15.46
C ASP A 140 -1.41 -16.13 -15.63
N ASN A 141 -2.73 -16.14 -15.46
CA ASN A 141 -3.62 -15.02 -15.76
C ASN A 141 -3.99 -14.14 -14.56
N ILE A 142 -3.44 -14.42 -13.37
CA ILE A 142 -3.71 -13.59 -12.19
C ILE A 142 -2.87 -12.32 -12.23
N GLN A 143 -3.38 -11.27 -11.58
CA GLN A 143 -2.72 -9.97 -11.49
C GLN A 143 -2.89 -9.39 -10.09
N PRO A 144 -2.11 -8.38 -9.67
CA PRO A 144 -2.34 -7.73 -8.39
C PRO A 144 -3.75 -7.15 -8.35
N ASP A 145 -4.38 -7.20 -7.18
CA ASP A 145 -5.58 -6.42 -6.93
C ASP A 145 -5.27 -4.92 -7.14
N SER A 146 -6.19 -4.11 -7.67
CA SER A 146 -5.98 -2.66 -7.82
C SER A 146 -5.63 -2.00 -6.48
N ASP A 147 -6.15 -2.54 -5.37
CA ASP A 147 -5.95 -2.04 -4.02
C ASP A 147 -4.61 -2.47 -3.38
N GLN A 148 -3.79 -3.27 -4.09
CA GLN A 148 -2.39 -3.65 -3.78
C GLN A 148 -1.93 -3.46 -2.32
N GLU A 149 -2.59 -4.14 -1.37
CA GLU A 149 -2.08 -4.25 -0.02
C GLU A 149 -1.15 -5.46 0.07
N PHE A 150 0.12 -5.17 0.35
CA PHE A 150 1.14 -6.16 0.63
C PHE A 150 1.51 -6.03 2.09
N PHE A 151 1.44 -7.13 2.83
CA PHE A 151 1.78 -7.07 4.24
C PHE A 151 2.51 -8.31 4.72
N ILE A 152 3.25 -8.15 5.82
CA ILE A 152 3.80 -9.27 6.57
C ILE A 152 2.84 -9.61 7.69
N THR A 153 2.50 -10.89 7.78
CA THR A 153 1.79 -11.46 8.92
C THR A 153 2.60 -12.61 9.52
N LYS A 154 2.33 -12.92 10.79
CA LYS A 154 2.96 -14.02 11.50
C LYS A 154 1.92 -15.06 11.85
N PHE A 155 2.19 -16.31 11.50
CA PHE A 155 1.30 -17.41 11.79
C PHE A 155 2.10 -18.60 12.29
N ASN A 156 1.72 -19.16 13.44
CA ASN A 156 2.46 -20.23 14.13
C ASN A 156 3.97 -19.95 14.26
N GLY A 157 4.31 -18.70 14.58
CA GLY A 157 5.70 -18.26 14.77
C GLY A 157 6.49 -18.03 13.47
N LYS A 158 5.92 -18.32 12.30
CA LYS A 158 6.54 -18.12 10.98
C LYS A 158 6.07 -16.84 10.32
N ASN A 159 6.92 -16.21 9.51
CA ASN A 159 6.59 -14.96 8.82
C ASN A 159 6.11 -15.24 7.40
N PHE A 160 5.05 -14.54 7.00
CA PHE A 160 4.42 -14.69 5.70
C PHE A 160 4.29 -13.33 5.02
N VAL A 161 4.62 -13.29 3.73
CA VAL A 161 4.20 -12.19 2.86
C VAL A 161 2.82 -12.54 2.31
N CYS A 162 1.86 -11.68 2.56
CA CYS A 162 0.50 -11.76 2.02
C CYS A 162 0.36 -10.81 0.83
N PHE A 163 -0.32 -11.27 -0.21
CA PHE A 163 -0.69 -10.43 -1.34
C PHE A 163 -2.06 -10.79 -1.88
N MET A 164 -2.80 -9.74 -2.25
CA MET A 164 -4.10 -9.83 -2.89
C MET A 164 -3.93 -9.80 -4.41
N VAL A 165 -4.53 -10.77 -5.09
CA VAL A 165 -4.59 -10.85 -6.55
C VAL A 165 -6.01 -11.02 -7.00
N LYS A 166 -6.27 -10.71 -8.26
CA LYS A 166 -7.56 -10.92 -8.91
C LYS A 166 -7.41 -11.87 -10.08
N ASN A 167 -8.39 -12.76 -10.22
CA ASN A 167 -8.60 -13.48 -11.47
C ASN A 167 -9.25 -12.51 -12.43
N PHE A 168 -8.46 -11.88 -13.29
CA PHE A 168 -9.04 -11.03 -14.32
C PHE A 168 -9.32 -11.89 -15.55
N GLU A 169 -10.34 -12.74 -15.43
CA GLU A 169 -10.84 -13.46 -16.59
C GLU A 169 -11.53 -12.51 -17.56
N PHE A 170 -11.35 -12.83 -18.83
CA PHE A 170 -11.89 -12.14 -19.99
C PHE A 170 -13.42 -12.06 -19.91
N SER A 171 -13.96 -11.05 -19.24
CA SER A 171 -15.40 -10.80 -19.25
C SER A 171 -15.66 -9.30 -19.22
N GLY A 172 -16.62 -8.86 -20.02
CA GLY A 172 -17.02 -7.46 -20.12
C GLY A 172 -17.60 -6.86 -18.84
N ASP A 173 -17.62 -7.61 -17.74
CA ASP A 173 -18.09 -7.18 -16.44
C ASP A 173 -16.92 -6.90 -15.50
N ARG A 174 -16.71 -5.60 -15.25
CA ARG A 174 -15.70 -5.04 -14.34
C ARG A 174 -15.89 -5.43 -12.85
N TYR A 175 -16.91 -6.21 -12.53
CA TYR A 175 -17.44 -6.37 -11.16
C TYR A 175 -17.56 -7.82 -10.69
N ALA A 176 -17.21 -8.83 -11.50
CA ALA A 176 -17.13 -10.22 -11.06
C ALA A 176 -15.76 -10.50 -10.39
N ASP A 177 -15.37 -9.65 -9.44
CA ASP A 177 -14.06 -9.70 -8.79
C ASP A 177 -14.11 -10.61 -7.55
N SER A 178 -13.51 -11.79 -7.63
CA SER A 178 -13.13 -12.55 -6.44
C SER A 178 -11.65 -12.29 -6.16
N SER A 179 -11.37 -11.34 -5.28
CA SER A 179 -10.00 -11.14 -4.78
C SER A 179 -9.55 -12.42 -4.05
N ARG A 180 -8.38 -12.93 -4.43
CA ARG A 180 -7.74 -14.09 -3.83
C ARG A 180 -6.55 -13.63 -3.03
N ARG A 181 -6.38 -14.19 -1.83
CA ARG A 181 -5.20 -13.96 -0.99
C ARG A 181 -4.25 -15.12 -1.13
N PHE A 182 -2.97 -14.80 -1.23
CA PHE A 182 -1.92 -15.79 -1.24
C PHE A 182 -0.92 -15.47 -0.14
N TYR A 183 -0.37 -16.52 0.45
CA TYR A 183 0.61 -16.42 1.52
C TYR A 183 1.87 -17.16 1.12
N LEU A 184 2.98 -16.45 1.27
CA LEU A 184 4.31 -17.00 1.07
C LEU A 184 5.04 -17.04 2.40
N CYS A 185 5.34 -18.23 2.91
CA CYS A 185 6.20 -18.34 4.09
C CYS A 185 7.63 -17.94 3.73
N LEU A 186 8.21 -17.01 4.49
CA LEU A 186 9.58 -16.55 4.27
C LEU A 186 10.64 -17.53 4.79
N ASP A 187 10.25 -18.39 5.75
CA ASP A 187 11.17 -19.31 6.42
C ASP A 187 11.45 -20.55 5.55
N ASP A 188 10.39 -21.18 5.02
CA ASP A 188 10.49 -22.44 4.25
C ASP A 188 10.01 -22.33 2.79
N MET A 189 9.61 -21.13 2.35
CA MET A 189 9.14 -20.86 0.98
C MET A 189 7.84 -21.57 0.57
N SER A 190 7.14 -22.18 1.53
CA SER A 190 5.82 -22.77 1.31
C SER A 190 4.82 -21.74 0.79
N PHE A 191 3.84 -22.23 0.03
CA PHE A 191 2.86 -21.41 -0.66
C PHE A 191 1.45 -21.82 -0.29
N TYR A 192 0.60 -20.83 -0.06
CA TYR A 192 -0.80 -21.04 0.27
C TYR A 192 -1.68 -20.10 -0.53
N ASP A 193 -2.83 -20.62 -0.93
CA ASP A 193 -3.85 -19.99 -1.74
C ASP A 193 -5.14 -20.01 -0.93
N GLY A 194 -5.66 -18.84 -0.58
CA GLY A 194 -6.82 -18.70 0.30
C GLY A 194 -6.46 -18.76 1.78
N GLU A 195 -6.16 -19.94 2.31
CA GLU A 195 -6.06 -20.16 3.77
C GLU A 195 -4.66 -20.61 4.21
N LEU A 196 -4.23 -20.10 5.37
CA LEU A 196 -3.00 -20.54 6.04
C LEU A 196 -3.17 -21.98 6.57
N PRO A 197 -2.09 -22.77 6.65
CA PRO A 197 -2.17 -24.16 7.08
C PRO A 197 -2.54 -24.27 8.57
N ASN A 198 -3.70 -24.86 8.85
CA ASN A 198 -4.38 -25.01 10.14
C ASN A 198 -5.40 -23.89 10.40
N GLU A 199 -6.66 -24.20 10.11
CA GLU A 199 -7.85 -23.63 10.72
C GLU A 199 -7.63 -23.56 12.25
N VAL A 200 -7.30 -22.38 12.77
CA VAL A 200 -7.81 -22.01 14.09
C VAL A 200 -9.26 -21.68 13.83
N GLU A 201 -10.17 -22.29 14.58
CA GLU A 201 -11.60 -21.95 14.58
C GLU A 201 -11.74 -20.44 14.36
N TYR A 202 -12.20 -20.04 13.18
CA TYR A 202 -12.93 -18.79 13.07
C TYR A 202 -14.08 -19.01 14.04
N SER A 203 -13.97 -18.47 15.25
CA SER A 203 -15.14 -18.35 16.07
C SER A 203 -16.08 -17.48 15.24
N ASP A 204 -17.17 -18.10 14.81
CA ASP A 204 -18.34 -17.47 14.17
C ASP A 204 -19.02 -16.45 15.11
N SER A 205 -18.26 -15.88 16.05
CA SER A 205 -18.48 -14.54 16.52
C SER A 205 -18.15 -13.60 15.35
N SER A 206 -19.20 -13.08 14.76
CA SER A 206 -19.29 -11.73 14.20
C SER A 206 -18.86 -10.60 15.20
N GLU A 207 -17.90 -10.90 16.08
CA GLU A 207 -17.17 -10.03 17.00
C GLU A 207 -15.65 -10.31 16.95
N SER A 208 -15.13 -11.00 15.92
CA SER A 208 -13.78 -10.66 15.43
C SER A 208 -13.90 -9.28 14.78
N ILE A 209 -14.08 -8.27 15.63
CA ILE A 209 -13.77 -6.91 15.27
C ILE A 209 -12.32 -7.04 14.80
N GLU A 210 -12.07 -6.88 13.50
CA GLU A 210 -10.86 -6.20 13.08
C GLU A 210 -10.90 -4.89 13.88
N GLU A 211 -10.48 -4.94 15.14
CA GLU A 211 -10.33 -3.77 15.95
C GLU A 211 -8.99 -3.22 15.45
N TYR A 212 -9.04 -2.70 14.23
CA TYR A 212 -8.41 -1.45 13.86
C TYR A 212 -8.75 -0.52 15.03
N ILE A 213 -8.00 -0.62 16.13
CA ILE A 213 -8.11 0.28 17.24
C ILE A 213 -7.64 1.58 16.62
N PRO A 214 -8.56 2.48 16.24
CA PRO A 214 -8.13 3.72 15.65
C PRO A 214 -7.37 4.39 16.79
N ILE A 215 -6.22 4.97 16.46
CA ILE A 215 -5.37 5.82 17.32
C ILE A 215 -6.16 6.76 18.23
N LYS A 216 -7.42 7.07 17.91
CA LYS A 216 -8.38 7.67 18.83
C LYS A 216 -8.36 7.04 20.24
N LYS A 217 -7.96 5.77 20.43
CA LYS A 217 -7.74 5.16 21.76
C LYS A 217 -6.37 5.47 22.39
N LEU A 218 -5.33 5.77 21.61
CA LEU A 218 -3.97 6.07 22.11
C LEU A 218 -3.74 7.58 22.32
N LEU A 219 -4.20 8.41 21.39
CA LEU A 219 -4.01 9.87 21.42
C LEU A 219 -5.16 10.63 20.72
N PRO A 220 -5.67 11.73 21.32
CA PRO A 220 -6.57 12.65 20.63
C PRO A 220 -5.93 13.24 19.36
N LYS A 221 -6.70 13.32 18.27
CA LYS A 221 -6.22 13.83 16.96
C LYS A 221 -5.67 15.26 17.04
N ASN A 222 -6.27 16.10 17.87
CA ASN A 222 -5.82 17.46 18.14
C ASN A 222 -4.46 17.50 18.84
N LEU A 223 -4.20 16.63 19.84
CA LEU A 223 -2.89 16.54 20.47
C LEU A 223 -1.81 16.16 19.45
N ILE A 224 -2.08 15.16 18.62
CA ILE A 224 -1.21 14.77 17.51
C ILE A 224 -0.90 15.96 16.58
N THR A 225 -1.94 16.70 16.17
CA THR A 225 -1.81 17.81 15.21
C THR A 225 -1.01 18.98 15.78
N LEU A 226 -1.14 19.26 17.08
CA LEU A 226 -0.46 20.37 17.76
C LEU A 226 1.04 20.12 17.98
N ASN A 227 1.43 18.86 18.10
CA ASN A 227 2.75 18.49 18.63
C ASN A 227 3.75 18.01 17.57
N ILE A 228 3.31 17.79 16.33
CA ILE A 228 4.19 17.32 15.26
C ILE A 228 4.45 18.41 14.24
N ALA A 229 5.73 18.54 13.86
CA ALA A 229 6.31 19.69 13.18
C ALA A 229 5.70 20.00 11.80
N VAL A 230 4.86 19.11 11.25
CA VAL A 230 4.34 19.24 9.89
C VAL A 230 2.83 18.95 9.88
N LYS A 231 2.09 19.80 9.16
CA LYS A 231 0.64 19.69 8.87
C LYS A 231 0.20 18.36 8.23
N ASN A 232 1.14 17.50 7.82
CA ASN A 232 0.85 16.25 7.16
C ASN A 232 0.67 15.14 8.20
N MET A 233 -0.55 14.59 8.23
CA MET A 233 -1.00 13.55 9.13
C MET A 233 -0.06 12.32 9.04
N PHE A 234 0.39 11.82 10.19
CA PHE A 234 0.90 10.46 10.29
C PHE A 234 -0.25 9.53 10.67
N ARG A 235 -0.22 8.32 10.12
CA ARG A 235 -1.09 7.21 10.51
C ARG A 235 -0.33 6.37 11.51
N ILE A 236 -0.94 6.07 12.65
CA ILE A 236 -0.51 5.01 13.55
C ILE A 236 -1.51 3.88 13.35
N ASN A 237 -1.00 2.68 13.11
CA ASN A 237 -1.78 1.47 12.97
C ASN A 237 -1.32 0.50 14.06
N ASP A 238 -2.23 0.03 14.91
CA ASP A 238 -1.93 -1.06 15.84
C ASP A 238 -1.91 -2.39 15.08
N SER A 239 -0.96 -3.27 15.39
CA SER A 239 -0.91 -4.62 14.84
C SER A 239 -1.34 -5.60 15.94
N ILE A 240 -2.59 -6.09 15.83
CA ILE A 240 -3.19 -7.06 16.77
C ILE A 240 -2.36 -8.37 16.85
N TYR A 241 -1.56 -8.67 15.83
CA TYR A 241 -0.92 -9.99 15.66
C TYR A 241 0.45 -10.16 16.32
N ASP A 242 1.14 -9.09 16.74
CA ASP A 242 2.55 -9.20 17.18
C ASP A 242 2.91 -8.25 18.35
N ASP A 243 1.92 -7.80 19.12
CA ASP A 243 2.07 -6.83 20.22
C ASP A 243 2.95 -5.63 19.81
N LYS A 244 2.63 -5.03 18.66
CA LYS A 244 3.39 -3.94 18.07
C LYS A 244 2.51 -2.80 17.59
N ILE A 245 3.04 -1.58 17.72
CA ILE A 245 2.48 -0.37 17.13
C ILE A 245 3.30 0.00 15.90
N ARG A 246 2.62 0.27 14.79
CA ARG A 246 3.22 0.76 13.55
C ARG A 246 2.91 2.23 13.34
N ILE A 247 3.90 3.02 12.96
CA ILE A 247 3.74 4.45 12.70
C ILE A 247 4.19 4.75 11.28
N ILE A 248 3.22 5.08 10.44
CA ILE A 248 3.39 5.43 9.04
C ILE A 248 3.33 6.95 8.91
N THR A 249 4.40 7.56 8.44
CA THR A 249 4.46 9.01 8.18
C THR A 249 5.30 9.30 6.94
N SER A 250 5.38 10.58 6.57
CA SER A 250 6.34 11.01 5.57
C SER A 250 7.70 11.27 6.19
N VAL A 251 8.76 10.90 5.49
CA VAL A 251 10.14 11.32 5.81
C VAL A 251 10.24 12.84 5.95
N ARG A 252 9.42 13.61 5.22
CA ARG A 252 9.38 15.08 5.33
C ARG A 252 8.90 15.57 6.69
N SER A 253 8.04 14.80 7.35
CA SER A 253 7.47 15.13 8.65
C SER A 253 8.44 14.92 9.81
N LEU A 254 9.52 14.16 9.61
CA LEU A 254 10.50 13.91 10.66
C LEU A 254 11.30 15.17 11.03
N PRO A 255 11.76 15.32 12.27
CA PRO A 255 12.62 16.44 12.67
C PRO A 255 14.01 16.34 12.01
N TYR A 256 14.64 17.46 11.66
CA TYR A 256 16.06 17.42 11.22
C TYR A 256 17.02 17.11 12.39
N ASN A 257 16.60 17.46 13.60
CA ASN A 257 17.33 17.30 14.84
C ASN A 257 16.41 16.67 15.88
N ASN A 258 16.72 15.43 16.25
CA ASN A 258 16.15 14.74 17.40
C ASN A 258 17.16 13.68 17.85
N GLU A 259 17.86 13.93 18.94
CA GLU A 259 18.94 13.08 19.42
C GLU A 259 18.43 11.70 19.82
N LYS A 260 17.23 11.61 20.41
CA LYS A 260 16.62 10.34 20.82
C LYS A 260 16.32 9.45 19.60
N LEU A 261 15.68 10.00 18.57
CA LEU A 261 15.35 9.30 17.32
C LEU A 261 16.63 8.84 16.59
N TYR A 262 17.61 9.73 16.43
CA TYR A 262 18.82 9.42 15.67
C TYR A 262 19.86 8.62 16.47
N ALA A 263 19.79 8.61 17.80
CA ALA A 263 20.55 7.66 18.61
C ALA A 263 19.95 6.25 18.53
N MET A 264 18.61 6.15 18.46
CA MET A 264 17.90 4.89 18.26
C MET A 264 18.18 4.32 16.85
N PHE A 265 18.21 5.20 15.84
CA PHE A 265 18.41 4.85 14.44
C PHE A 265 19.51 5.69 13.78
N PRO A 266 20.79 5.35 13.98
CA PRO A 266 21.91 6.15 13.49
C PRO A 266 21.92 6.39 11.97
N LYS A 267 21.52 5.41 11.15
CA LYS A 267 21.53 5.56 9.69
C LYS A 267 20.40 6.46 9.19
N LEU A 268 19.31 6.58 9.96
CA LEU A 268 18.13 7.35 9.57
C LEU A 268 18.47 8.83 9.34
N LYS A 269 19.40 9.40 10.10
CA LYS A 269 19.77 10.82 10.02
C LYS A 269 20.22 11.21 8.62
N ASP A 270 21.13 10.43 8.05
CA ASP A 270 21.71 10.71 6.74
C ASP A 270 20.68 10.48 5.62
N GLU A 271 19.85 9.45 5.75
CA GLU A 271 18.76 9.17 4.81
C GLU A 271 17.70 10.27 4.79
N VAL A 272 17.23 10.71 5.96
CA VAL A 272 16.27 11.82 6.09
C VAL A 272 16.86 13.09 5.48
N ALA A 273 18.13 13.40 5.79
CA ALA A 273 18.79 14.57 5.24
C ALA A 273 18.94 14.47 3.71
N TYR A 274 19.30 13.30 3.17
CA TYR A 274 19.42 13.06 1.74
C TYR A 274 18.08 13.24 1.02
N LEU A 275 17.04 12.52 1.45
CA LEU A 275 15.72 12.51 0.81
C LEU A 275 15.09 13.91 0.82
N LYS A 276 15.18 14.63 1.94
CA LYS A 276 14.68 16.02 2.04
C LYS A 276 15.45 16.98 1.13
N ARG A 277 16.79 16.95 1.13
CA ARG A 277 17.62 17.81 0.26
C ARG A 277 17.36 17.58 -1.22
N LYS A 278 17.05 16.34 -1.61
CA LYS A 278 16.73 15.96 -3.00
C LYS A 278 15.26 16.15 -3.34
N ASN A 279 14.43 16.62 -2.39
CA ASN A 279 12.99 16.74 -2.55
C ASN A 279 12.31 15.43 -2.96
N ILE A 280 12.89 14.28 -2.58
CA ILE A 280 12.33 12.96 -2.84
C ILE A 280 11.22 12.71 -1.83
N PHE A 281 10.06 12.30 -2.32
CA PHE A 281 8.94 11.92 -1.46
C PHE A 281 9.11 10.46 -1.03
N ALA A 282 9.02 10.23 0.27
CA ALA A 282 9.13 8.92 0.85
C ALA A 282 8.26 8.82 2.09
N ASN A 283 7.68 7.64 2.29
CA ASN A 283 7.05 7.24 3.53
C ASN A 283 8.06 6.47 4.39
N ILE A 284 7.89 6.58 5.69
CA ILE A 284 8.62 5.81 6.68
C ILE A 284 7.62 5.13 7.60
N ILE A 285 7.92 3.87 7.91
CA ILE A 285 7.12 3.02 8.76
C ILE A 285 8.00 2.63 9.92
N PHE A 286 7.69 3.13 11.11
CA PHE A 286 8.30 2.66 12.35
C PHE A 286 7.50 1.51 12.92
N VAL A 287 8.19 0.59 13.59
CA VAL A 287 7.58 -0.49 14.36
C VAL A 287 8.16 -0.44 15.76
N PHE A 288 7.27 -0.30 16.74
CA PHE A 288 7.58 -0.22 18.16
C PHE A 288 6.81 -1.31 18.94
N PRO A 289 7.27 -1.72 20.13
CA PRO A 289 6.47 -2.51 21.07
C PRO A 289 5.13 -1.84 21.38
N LYS A 290 4.07 -2.62 21.59
CA LYS A 290 2.72 -2.08 21.87
C LYS A 290 2.62 -1.30 23.18
N ASP A 291 3.53 -1.52 24.11
CA ASP A 291 3.62 -0.78 25.36
C ASP A 291 4.36 0.57 25.24
N ILE A 292 4.79 0.97 24.03
CA ILE A 292 5.38 2.29 23.82
C ILE A 292 4.40 3.39 24.26
N LYS A 293 4.90 4.34 25.04
CA LYS A 293 4.04 5.44 25.50
C LYS A 293 3.82 6.44 24.38
N ALA A 294 2.62 7.00 24.35
CA ALA A 294 2.25 8.04 23.41
C ALA A 294 3.19 9.26 23.44
N GLU A 295 3.74 9.62 24.60
CA GLU A 295 4.71 10.70 24.75
C GLU A 295 6.04 10.37 24.09
N ASP A 296 6.50 9.13 24.23
CA ASP A 296 7.74 8.69 23.60
C ASP A 296 7.60 8.75 22.07
N ILE A 297 6.42 8.36 21.54
CA ILE A 297 6.11 8.52 20.11
C ILE A 297 6.17 9.99 19.69
N LEU A 298 5.47 10.88 20.41
CA LEU A 298 5.44 12.30 20.06
C LEU A 298 6.84 12.91 20.15
N GLU A 299 7.58 12.63 21.22
CA GLU A 299 8.94 13.12 21.42
C GLU A 299 9.87 12.69 20.28
N LEU A 300 9.81 11.43 19.83
CA LEU A 300 10.62 10.95 18.70
C LEU A 300 10.30 11.66 17.37
N LEU A 301 9.05 12.06 17.17
CA LEU A 301 8.56 12.67 15.93
C LEU A 301 8.58 14.22 15.96
N SER A 302 8.87 14.82 17.11
CA SER A 302 8.97 16.27 17.29
C SER A 302 10.42 16.76 17.22
N PRO A 303 10.66 18.05 16.96
CA PRO A 303 12.00 18.63 17.04
C PRO A 303 12.61 18.47 18.44
N GLU A 304 13.94 18.42 18.51
CA GLU A 304 14.69 18.35 19.78
C GLU A 304 14.20 19.41 20.79
N GLY A 305 13.98 18.99 22.04
CA GLY A 305 13.51 19.87 23.12
C GLY A 305 12.06 20.35 23.00
N HIS A 306 11.27 19.83 22.05
CA HIS A 306 9.86 20.17 21.92
C HIS A 306 9.06 19.72 23.15
N LYS A 307 8.37 20.67 23.79
CA LYS A 307 7.44 20.37 24.88
C LYS A 307 6.05 20.16 24.31
N LEU A 308 5.36 19.15 24.83
CA LEU A 308 4.00 18.87 24.41
C LEU A 308 3.05 20.03 24.74
N VAL A 309 2.33 20.49 23.72
CA VAL A 309 1.30 21.53 23.74
C VAL A 309 -0.07 20.86 23.87
N PHE A 310 -0.79 21.23 24.94
CA PHE A 310 -2.13 20.73 25.27
C PHE A 310 -3.24 21.78 25.04
N ASP A 311 -2.90 22.96 24.56
CA ASP A 311 -3.87 24.04 24.40
C ASP A 311 -5.01 23.62 23.46
N GLY A 312 -6.25 23.75 23.92
CA GLY A 312 -7.44 23.30 23.19
C GLY A 312 -7.64 21.77 23.11
N VAL A 313 -6.89 20.97 23.87
CA VAL A 313 -7.12 19.51 23.92
C VAL A 313 -8.28 19.19 24.86
N ILE A 314 -9.34 18.63 24.28
CA ILE A 314 -10.56 18.21 24.99
C ILE A 314 -10.77 16.71 24.77
N VAL A 315 -10.86 15.95 25.87
CA VAL A 315 -11.43 14.60 25.87
C VAL A 315 -12.95 14.76 25.83
N LYS A 316 -13.59 14.26 24.79
CA LYS A 316 -15.04 14.36 24.66
C LYS A 316 -15.75 13.34 25.54
N ALA A 317 -16.99 13.63 25.92
CA ALA A 317 -17.88 12.74 26.65
C ALA A 317 -17.95 11.32 26.08
N GLU A 318 -17.96 11.18 24.74
CA GLU A 318 -17.97 9.89 24.04
C GLU A 318 -16.72 9.04 24.35
N ASP A 319 -15.58 9.69 24.54
CA ASP A 319 -14.26 9.09 24.78
C ASP A 319 -13.86 9.13 26.27
N SER A 320 -14.64 9.78 27.15
CA SER A 320 -14.32 9.95 28.58
C SER A 320 -14.87 8.83 29.47
N TYR A 321 -14.11 8.39 30.48
CA TYR A 321 -14.51 7.33 31.40
C TYR A 321 -15.82 7.64 32.15
N ASP A 322 -16.08 8.92 32.43
CA ASP A 322 -17.23 9.41 33.20
C ASP A 322 -18.37 9.98 32.34
N GLY A 323 -18.20 9.99 31.01
CA GLY A 323 -19.20 10.55 30.09
C GLY A 323 -19.26 12.08 30.04
N PHE A 324 -18.26 12.81 30.57
CA PHE A 324 -18.17 14.26 30.50
C PHE A 324 -17.03 14.75 29.60
N ASN A 325 -17.12 16.01 29.15
CA ASN A 325 -16.02 16.66 28.44
C ASN A 325 -14.96 17.13 29.44
N HIS A 326 -13.69 16.85 29.18
CA HIS A 326 -12.57 17.29 30.00
C HIS A 326 -11.54 18.03 29.15
N GLN A 327 -11.26 19.28 29.49
CA GLN A 327 -10.07 19.96 28.99
C GLN A 327 -8.85 19.45 29.76
N VAL A 328 -7.80 19.06 29.03
CA VAL A 328 -6.59 18.46 29.62
C VAL A 328 -5.37 19.31 29.30
N TYR A 329 -4.45 19.37 30.25
CA TYR A 329 -3.22 20.18 30.18
C TYR A 329 -1.94 19.35 30.30
N SER A 330 -2.09 18.03 30.46
CA SER A 330 -0.99 17.09 30.53
C SER A 330 -1.43 15.71 30.07
N MET A 331 -0.45 14.84 29.84
CA MET A 331 -0.73 13.43 29.54
C MET A 331 -1.29 12.66 30.73
N GLU A 332 -0.94 13.07 31.95
CA GLU A 332 -1.49 12.45 33.16
C GLU A 332 -3.00 12.69 33.24
N GLU A 333 -3.43 13.92 32.97
CA GLU A 333 -4.84 14.27 32.88
C GLU A 333 -5.53 13.57 31.72
N LEU A 334 -4.89 13.52 30.55
CA LEU A 334 -5.42 12.78 29.40
C LEU A 334 -5.70 11.31 29.75
N ARG A 335 -4.75 10.62 30.38
CA ARG A 335 -4.92 9.22 30.82
C ARG A 335 -6.00 9.05 31.87
N ARG A 336 -6.17 10.04 32.76
CA ARG A 336 -7.18 10.01 33.81
C ARG A 336 -8.60 10.05 33.23
N TYR A 337 -8.80 10.80 32.15
CA TYR A 337 -10.12 11.03 31.59
C TYR A 337 -10.49 10.11 30.44
N ILE A 338 -9.53 9.67 29.62
CA ILE A 338 -9.83 8.81 28.47
C ILE A 338 -10.32 7.42 28.93
N LYS A 339 -11.33 6.87 28.26
CA LYS A 339 -11.75 5.47 28.45
C LYS A 339 -10.55 4.57 28.13
N SER A 340 -10.05 3.87 29.12
CA SER A 340 -9.18 2.71 28.87
C SER A 340 -10.02 1.65 28.16
N GLY A 341 -9.81 1.47 26.86
CA GLY A 341 -10.22 0.23 26.20
C GLY A 341 -9.60 -0.94 26.98
N LYS A 342 -10.35 -2.00 27.25
CA LYS A 342 -9.84 -3.21 27.92
C LYS A 342 -8.48 -3.57 27.30
N ASN A 343 -7.45 -3.53 28.15
CA ASN A 343 -6.03 -3.69 27.82
C ASN A 343 -5.75 -4.85 26.87
#